data_AF-A0AAE2YIJ9-F1
#
_entry.id   AF-A0AAE2YIJ9-F1
#
_cell.length_a   1.000
_cell.length_b   1.000
_cell.length_c   1.000
_cell.angle_alpha   90.00
_cell.angle_beta   90.00
_cell.angle_gamma   90.00
#
_symmetry.space_group_name_H-M   'P 1'
#
loop_
_entity.id
_entity.type
_entity.pdbx_description
1 polymer ?
#
loop_
_entity_poly.entity_id
_entity_poly.type
_entity_poly.pdbx_seq_one_letter_code
_entity_poly.pdbx_strand_id
1 'polypeptide(L)'
;QRVGEPKGVIVWDCNERSIDGFNPEIGWIRVDLRKLFHMHRVCELKRRRLQIKASKKPSLRRVLEKYSNRERNRAKGTSFTR
;
A
#
# COMPACT_ATOMS: atom_id res chain seq x y z
N GLN A 1 9.28 -8.78 -27.77
CA GLN A 1 9.19 -7.36 -27.38
C GLN A 1 10.62 -6.89 -27.08
N ARG A 2 11.19 -5.97 -27.86
CA ARG A 2 12.57 -5.48 -27.63
C ARG A 2 12.53 -4.55 -26.41
N VAL A 3 13.20 -4.93 -25.32
CA VAL A 3 13.44 -4.02 -24.21
C VAL A 3 14.37 -2.94 -24.77
N GLY A 4 13.85 -1.72 -24.94
CA GLY A 4 14.66 -0.60 -25.42
C GLY A 4 15.78 -0.29 -24.44
N GLU A 5 16.93 0.17 -24.95
CA GLU A 5 18.06 0.53 -24.10
C GLU A 5 17.67 1.63 -23.10
N PRO A 6 18.06 1.51 -21.82
CA PRO A 6 17.71 2.50 -20.80
C PRO A 6 18.37 3.83 -21.14
N LYS A 7 17.54 4.87 -21.37
CA LYS A 7 17.99 6.22 -21.78
C LYS A 7 18.65 7.04 -20.67
N GLY A 8 18.85 6.49 -19.49
CA GLY A 8 19.42 7.20 -18.35
C GLY A 8 19.15 6.51 -17.01
N VAL A 9 19.69 7.09 -15.94
CA VAL A 9 19.52 6.63 -14.56
C VAL A 9 18.66 7.64 -13.79
N ILE A 10 17.65 7.17 -13.07
CA ILE A 10 16.89 7.99 -12.11
C ILE A 10 17.18 7.42 -10.71
N VAL A 11 17.66 8.28 -9.82
CA VAL A 11 17.85 7.90 -8.41
C VAL A 11 16.51 8.09 -7.71
N TRP A 12 16.05 7.08 -7.00
CA TRP A 12 14.78 7.10 -6.27
C TRP A 12 15.04 7.04 -4.77
N ASP A 13 14.42 7.95 -4.02
CA ASP A 13 14.24 7.88 -2.57
C ASP A 13 12.76 7.69 -2.25
N CYS A 14 12.46 6.82 -1.30
CA CYS A 14 11.09 6.48 -0.93
C CYS A 14 10.94 6.50 0.59
N ASN A 15 9.92 7.21 1.08
CA ASN A 15 9.49 7.13 2.47
C ASN A 15 7.99 6.88 2.57
N GLU A 16 7.46 6.89 3.78
CA GLU A 16 6.04 6.60 4.04
C GLU A 16 5.08 7.62 3.39
N ARG A 17 5.56 8.81 3.03
CA ARG A 17 4.75 9.96 2.60
C ARG A 17 5.16 10.53 1.24
N SER A 18 6.31 10.17 0.69
CA SER A 18 6.72 10.59 -0.65
C SER A 18 7.57 9.53 -1.35
N ILE A 19 7.54 9.60 -2.68
CA ILE A 19 8.53 8.98 -3.56
C ILE A 19 9.14 10.12 -4.36
N ASP A 20 10.44 10.29 -4.21
CA ASP A 20 11.21 11.37 -4.80
C ASP A 20 12.25 10.78 -5.76
N GLY A 21 12.11 11.08 -7.04
CA GLY A 21 13.05 10.74 -8.10
C GLY A 21 13.90 11.96 -8.47
N PHE A 22 15.19 11.75 -8.75
CA PHE A 22 16.06 12.79 -9.28
C PHE A 22 16.85 12.27 -10.48
N ASN A 23 16.90 13.09 -11.53
CA ASN A 23 17.77 12.91 -12.68
C ASN A 23 18.30 14.29 -13.12
N PRO A 24 19.60 14.45 -13.44
CA PRO A 24 20.17 15.74 -13.82
C PRO A 24 19.56 16.40 -15.07
N GLU A 25 19.01 15.60 -16.00
CA GLU A 25 18.41 16.06 -17.26
C GLU A 25 16.90 16.33 -17.11
N ILE A 26 16.20 15.51 -16.32
CA ILE A 26 14.73 15.57 -16.14
C ILE A 26 14.33 16.44 -14.94
N GLY A 27 15.21 16.56 -13.94
CA GLY A 27 14.96 17.25 -12.68
C GLY A 27 14.30 16.35 -11.61
N TRP A 28 13.55 16.98 -10.71
CA TRP A 28 12.88 16.32 -9.58
C TRP A 28 11.51 15.77 -9.99
N ILE A 29 11.27 14.50 -9.69
CA ILE A 29 9.98 13.83 -9.80
C ILE A 29 9.49 13.60 -8.37
N ARG A 30 8.38 14.22 -7.96
CA ARG A 30 7.84 14.04 -6.60
C ARG A 30 6.43 13.49 -6.63
N VAL A 31 6.21 12.39 -5.93
CA VAL A 31 4.90 11.75 -5.78
C VAL A 31 4.49 11.82 -4.31
N ASP A 32 3.36 12.49 -4.03
CA ASP A 32 2.82 12.59 -2.67
C ASP A 32 2.05 11.32 -2.29
N LEU A 33 2.55 10.58 -1.30
CA LEU A 33 1.91 9.38 -0.74
C LEU A 33 1.09 9.67 0.51
N ARG A 34 0.99 10.90 1.02
CA ARG A 34 0.29 11.21 2.28
C ARG A 34 -1.15 10.71 2.31
N LYS A 35 -1.86 10.82 1.18
CA LYS A 35 -3.24 10.33 1.06
C LYS A 35 -3.30 8.81 1.16
N LEU A 36 -2.40 8.12 0.46
CA LEU A 36 -2.29 6.65 0.50
C LEU A 36 -1.93 6.18 1.91
N PHE A 37 -0.93 6.83 2.52
CA PHE A 37 -0.50 6.56 3.87
C PHE A 37 -1.63 6.74 4.88
N HIS A 38 -2.39 7.83 4.79
CA HIS A 38 -3.53 8.06 5.67
C HIS A 38 -4.56 6.94 5.58
N MET A 39 -4.93 6.53 4.36
CA MET A 39 -5.87 5.42 4.15
C MET A 39 -5.35 4.11 4.74
N HIS A 40 -4.09 3.77 4.47
CA HIS A 40 -3.44 2.58 5.02
C HIS A 40 -3.42 2.62 6.54
N ARG A 41 -3.02 3.75 7.14
CA ARG A 41 -2.95 3.94 8.58
C ARG A 41 -4.31 3.77 9.26
N VAL A 42 -5.39 4.30 8.66
CA VAL A 42 -6.74 4.14 9.20
C VAL A 42 -7.18 2.68 9.19
N CYS A 43 -6.89 1.92 8.12
CA CYS A 43 -7.16 0.48 8.06
C CYS A 43 -6.39 -0.30 9.12
N GLU A 44 -5.09 -0.03 9.25
CA GLU A 44 -4.22 -0.66 10.25
C GLU A 44 -4.70 -0.42 11.68
N LEU A 45 -5.08 0.83 12.02
CA LEU A 45 -5.61 1.15 13.34
C LEU A 45 -6.94 0.43 13.64
N LYS A 46 -7.83 0.33 12.64
CA LYS A 46 -9.08 -0.44 12.77
C LYS A 46 -8.79 -1.92 13.00
N ARG A 47 -7.84 -2.49 12.26
CA ARG A 47 -7.42 -3.89 12.38
C ARG A 47 -6.81 -4.18 13.76
N ARG A 48 -5.91 -3.32 14.24
CA ARG A 48 -5.30 -3.44 15.57
C ARG A 48 -6.36 -3.46 16.68
N ARG A 49 -7.36 -2.57 16.61
CA ARG A 49 -8.48 -2.55 17.56
C ARG A 49 -9.28 -3.85 17.54
N LEU A 50 -9.54 -4.40 16.35
CA LEU A 50 -10.25 -5.67 16.22
C LEU A 50 -9.42 -6.86 16.74
N GLN A 51 -8.11 -6.87 16.50
CA GLN A 51 -7.20 -7.90 17.02
C GLN A 51 -7.16 -7.91 18.55
N ILE A 52 -7.07 -6.74 19.19
CA ILE A 52 -7.10 -6.61 20.66
C ILE A 52 -8.44 -7.12 21.23
N LYS A 53 -9.56 -6.84 20.55
CA LYS A 53 -10.87 -7.34 20.98
C LYS A 53 -10.98 -8.86 20.80
N ALA A 54 -10.45 -9.40 19.70
CA ALA A 54 -10.46 -10.82 19.40
C ALA A 54 -9.52 -11.64 20.31
N SER A 55 -8.42 -11.05 20.80
CA SER A 55 -7.55 -11.73 21.78
C SER A 55 -8.24 -11.90 23.13
N LYS A 56 -9.09 -10.94 23.53
CA LYS A 56 -9.87 -11.00 24.78
C LYS A 56 -11.17 -11.81 24.64
N LYS A 57 -11.74 -11.91 23.43
CA LYS A 57 -12.99 -12.62 23.15
C LYS A 57 -12.81 -13.55 21.94
N PRO A 58 -12.54 -14.85 22.15
CA PRO A 58 -12.30 -15.81 21.07
C PRO A 58 -13.44 -15.91 20.06
N SER A 59 -14.70 -15.68 20.46
CA SER A 59 -15.87 -15.66 19.57
C SER A 59 -15.77 -14.60 18.45
N LEU A 60 -14.99 -13.54 18.65
CA LEU A 60 -14.77 -12.48 17.66
C LEU A 60 -13.66 -12.81 16.64
N ARG A 61 -12.91 -13.91 16.82
CA ARG A 61 -11.90 -14.34 15.83
C ARG A 61 -12.52 -14.59 14.45
N ARG A 62 -13.71 -15.18 14.40
CA ARG A 62 -14.43 -15.43 13.13
C ARG A 62 -14.78 -14.12 12.40
N VAL A 63 -15.07 -13.05 13.15
CA VAL A 63 -15.33 -11.71 12.58
C VAL A 63 -14.04 -11.09 12.05
N LEU A 64 -12.94 -11.21 12.79
CA LEU A 64 -11.63 -10.75 12.36
C LEU A 64 -11.17 -11.44 11.07
N GLU A 65 -11.37 -12.75 10.96
CA GLU A 65 -11.04 -13.52 9.77
C GLU A 65 -11.86 -13.08 8.54
N LYS A 66 -13.17 -12.88 8.70
CA LYS A 66 -14.03 -12.32 7.64
C LYS A 66 -13.56 -10.94 7.19
N TYR A 67 -13.18 -10.07 8.13
CA TYR A 67 -12.67 -8.72 7.81
C TYR A 67 -11.33 -8.80 7.06
N SER A 68 -10.40 -9.63 7.52
CA SER A 68 -9.10 -9.88 6.88
C SER A 68 -9.25 -10.38 5.44
N ASN A 69 -10.18 -11.32 5.21
CA ASN A 69 -10.46 -11.84 3.86
C ASN A 69 -11.06 -10.77 2.94
N ARG A 70 -11.95 -9.90 3.43
CA ARG A 70 -12.49 -8.77 2.65
C ARG A 70 -11.41 -7.76 2.26
N GLU A 71 -10.52 -7.44 3.18
CA GLU A 71 -9.41 -6.52 2.95
C GLU A 71 -8.44 -7.10 1.89
N ARG A 72 -8.09 -8.38 2.02
CA ARG A 72 -7.28 -9.10 1.03
C ARG A 72 -7.96 -9.14 -0.35
N ASN A 73 -9.27 -9.38 -0.42
CA ASN A 73 -10.00 -9.40 -1.68
C ASN A 73 -10.06 -8.02 -2.34
N ARG A 74 -10.15 -6.93 -1.56
CA ARG A 74 -10.05 -5.56 -2.09
C ARG A 74 -8.67 -5.27 -2.67
N ALA A 75 -7.60 -5.73 -1.99
CA ALA A 75 -6.24 -5.57 -2.49
C ALA A 75 -5.95 -6.42 -3.74
N LYS A 76 -6.57 -7.60 -3.86
CA LYS A 76 -6.45 -8.49 -5.03
C LYS A 76 -7.36 -8.11 -6.21
N GLY A 77 -8.34 -7.23 -5.99
CA GLY A 77 -9.36 -6.82 -6.96
C GLY A 77 -8.86 -6.03 -8.18
N THR A 78 -7.55 -5.79 -8.32
CA THR A 78 -6.91 -5.28 -9.54
C THR A 78 -6.28 -6.39 -10.37
N SER A 79 -6.93 -7.54 -10.47
CA SER A 79 -6.76 -8.50 -11.56
C SER A 79 -8.08 -8.55 -12.33
N PHE A 80 -8.39 -7.44 -12.98
CA PHE A 80 -9.46 -7.41 -13.98
C PHE A 80 -8.95 -8.22 -15.16
N THR A 81 -9.38 -9.48 -15.25
CA THR A 81 -9.46 -10.19 -16.51
C THR A 81 -10.38 -9.38 -17.43
N ARG A 82 -9.78 -8.63 -18.35
CA ARG A 82 -10.38 -8.32 -19.64
C ARG A 82 -9.31 -8.02 -20.67
#